data_AF-A0A954SBC1-F1
#
_entry.id   AF-A0A954SBC1-F1
#
_cell.length_a   1.000
_cell.length_b   1.000
_cell.length_c   1.000
_cell.angle_alpha   90.00
_cell.angle_beta   90.00
_cell.angle_gamma   90.00
#
_symmetry.space_group_name_H-M   'P 1'
#
loop_
_entity.id
_entity.type
_entity.pdbx_description
1 polymer ?
#
loop_
_entity_poly.entity_id
_entity_poly.type
_entity_poly.pdbx_seq_one_letter_code
_entity_poly.pdbx_strand_id
1 'polypeptide(L)'
;MATKRDFYEVLGVSKSASAEEIKKAYKKLALKNHPDRNPGDDDAVERFKEAAEAYEALSDPDKRARYDRFGHDGLRGAGGPGGGTQFHDLNDIFESFGDIFGDMFGGGARRGGRNRVVRGADLRAAVTIDLVAAATGCEQDVKLSRKKSCQRCAGSGAEPGTDPEQCDYCGGAGQVVQAQGFFRIQTTCPACRGQGKIVRHKCNTCYGSGRESETVTLNVKIPPGMDNGMQLCLRGEGEAGPNNGPRGDLYVDVRVKEHPIFQRRENHLFFKAPITYTQAVLGTTIEIPLIQGKDELKVAAGTQPGETIRLRGKGLPDPRTGHVGDLHVEIQVVVPKKVSEHHEKLLRDLAGHEESEVHPHRKSWFDKLKDFFSSDVAD
;
A
#
# COMPACT_ATOMS: atom_id res chain seq x y z
N MET A 1 -20.04 42.05 34.37
CA MET A 1 -18.69 41.97 33.78
C MET A 1 -18.26 40.52 33.88
N ALA A 2 -18.09 39.84 32.74
CA ALA A 2 -17.73 38.41 32.75
C ALA A 2 -16.32 38.27 33.36
N THR A 3 -16.23 37.66 34.53
CA THR A 3 -14.97 37.25 35.15
C THR A 3 -14.30 36.23 34.22
N LYS A 4 -13.15 36.59 33.63
CA LYS A 4 -12.33 35.65 32.84
C LYS A 4 -12.02 34.41 33.67
N ARG A 5 -12.12 33.22 33.07
CA ARG A 5 -11.85 31.93 33.72
C ARG A 5 -10.39 31.84 34.18
N ASP A 6 -10.12 31.12 35.26
CA ASP A 6 -8.75 30.89 35.73
C ASP A 6 -7.98 30.05 34.69
N PHE A 7 -6.72 30.40 34.38
CA PHE A 7 -5.96 29.74 33.33
C PHE A 7 -5.63 28.28 33.64
N TYR A 8 -5.52 27.92 34.91
CA TYR A 8 -5.36 26.53 35.33
C TYR A 8 -6.66 25.75 35.10
N GLU A 9 -7.83 26.37 35.27
CA GLU A 9 -9.13 25.77 34.95
C GLU A 9 -9.36 25.64 33.45
N VAL A 10 -8.92 26.61 32.65
CA VAL A 10 -8.99 26.56 31.18
C VAL A 10 -8.17 25.38 30.64
N LEU A 11 -6.95 25.18 31.17
CA LEU A 11 -6.11 24.04 30.79
C LEU A 11 -6.49 22.73 31.48
N GLY A 12 -7.32 22.77 32.53
CA GLY A 12 -7.73 21.60 33.31
C GLY A 12 -6.60 20.98 34.13
N VAL A 13 -5.72 21.82 34.67
CA VAL A 13 -4.54 21.42 35.47
C VAL A 13 -4.58 22.05 36.86
N SER A 14 -3.83 21.51 37.81
CA SER A 14 -3.71 22.11 39.14
C SER A 14 -2.77 23.33 39.14
N LYS A 15 -2.92 24.22 40.13
CA LYS A 15 -2.00 25.37 40.32
C LYS A 15 -0.55 24.94 40.58
N SER A 16 -0.36 23.72 41.10
CA SER A 16 0.94 23.11 41.33
C SER A 16 1.50 22.36 40.11
N ALA A 17 0.84 22.41 38.95
CA ALA A 17 1.28 21.68 37.77
C ALA A 17 2.66 22.12 37.29
N SER A 18 3.47 21.14 36.89
CA SER A 18 4.76 21.36 36.24
C SER A 18 4.60 21.98 34.85
N ALA A 19 5.65 22.60 34.32
CA ALA A 19 5.66 23.15 32.97
C ALA A 19 5.34 22.07 31.90
N GLU A 20 5.78 20.82 32.13
CA GLU A 20 5.48 19.69 31.25
C GLU A 20 4.00 19.29 31.26
N GLU A 21 3.36 19.29 32.43
CA GLU A 21 1.93 19.01 32.56
C GLU A 21 1.08 20.10 31.91
N ILE A 22 1.46 21.37 32.08
CA ILE A 22 0.82 22.52 31.41
C ILE A 22 0.93 22.39 29.89
N LYS A 23 2.12 22.05 29.37
CA LYS A 23 2.35 21.82 27.94
C LYS A 23 1.53 20.66 27.39
N LYS A 24 1.45 19.56 28.14
CA LYS A 24 0.68 18.37 27.74
C LYS A 24 -0.83 18.66 27.71
N ALA A 25 -1.32 19.40 28.70
CA ALA A 25 -2.73 19.80 28.79
C ALA A 25 -3.13 20.73 27.64
N TYR A 26 -2.30 21.75 27.35
CA TYR A 26 -2.50 22.63 26.19
C TYR A 26 -2.56 21.84 24.89
N LYS A 27 -1.59 20.96 24.64
CA LYS A 27 -1.56 20.14 23.42
C LYS A 27 -2.83 19.31 23.23
N LYS A 28 -3.36 18.73 24.32
CA LYS A 28 -4.60 17.94 24.29
C LYS A 28 -5.81 18.79 23.93
N LEU A 29 -5.93 19.97 24.52
CA LEU A 29 -7.04 20.89 24.26
C LEU A 29 -6.97 21.49 22.85
N ALA A 30 -5.78 21.90 22.42
CA ALA A 30 -5.57 22.46 21.09
C ALA A 30 -5.83 21.46 19.97
N LEU A 31 -5.47 20.17 20.15
CA LEU A 31 -5.83 19.10 19.21
C LEU A 31 -7.32 18.80 19.18
N LYS A 32 -8.02 18.95 20.32
CA LYS A 32 -9.46 18.72 20.43
C LYS A 32 -10.24 19.84 19.75
N ASN A 33 -9.78 21.07 19.91
CA ASN A 33 -10.45 22.29 19.45
C ASN A 33 -9.81 22.87 18.17
N HIS A 34 -9.01 22.07 17.43
CA HIS A 34 -8.34 22.54 16.21
C HIS A 34 -9.36 22.90 15.12
N PRO A 35 -9.22 24.04 14.42
CA PRO A 35 -10.13 24.46 13.34
C PRO A 35 -10.30 23.41 12.24
N ASP A 36 -9.21 22.77 11.78
CA ASP A 36 -9.29 21.71 10.76
C ASP A 36 -10.11 20.47 11.20
N ARG A 37 -10.19 20.20 12.50
CA ARG A 37 -10.97 19.07 13.03
C ARG A 37 -12.40 19.45 13.38
N ASN A 38 -12.68 20.75 13.54
CA ASN A 38 -13.98 21.30 13.89
C ASN A 38 -14.33 22.46 12.93
N PRO A 39 -14.47 22.19 11.62
CA PRO A 39 -14.78 23.23 10.65
C PRO A 39 -16.16 23.83 10.90
N GLY A 40 -16.23 25.16 11.07
CA GLY A 40 -17.49 25.90 11.29
C GLY A 40 -18.03 25.87 12.72
N ASP A 41 -17.24 25.43 13.70
CA ASP A 41 -17.58 25.48 15.13
C ASP A 41 -16.89 26.67 15.81
N ASP A 42 -17.64 27.78 15.94
CA ASP A 42 -17.16 29.02 16.57
C ASP A 42 -16.82 28.81 18.06
N ASP A 43 -17.51 27.89 18.75
CA ASP A 43 -17.23 27.59 20.17
C ASP A 43 -15.89 26.84 20.32
N ALA A 44 -15.54 25.99 19.36
CA ALA A 44 -14.22 25.33 19.33
C ALA A 44 -13.10 26.36 19.11
N VAL A 45 -13.33 27.34 18.24
CA VAL A 45 -12.39 28.44 17.98
C VAL A 45 -12.17 29.28 19.24
N GLU A 46 -13.23 29.65 19.96
CA GLU A 46 -13.08 30.43 21.20
C GLU A 46 -12.37 29.63 22.30
N ARG A 47 -12.68 28.34 22.47
CA ARG A 47 -11.95 27.46 23.42
C ARG A 47 -10.48 27.27 23.03
N PHE A 48 -10.16 27.30 21.73
CA PHE A 48 -8.78 27.23 21.25
C PHE A 48 -8.02 28.52 21.59
N LYS A 49 -8.62 29.69 21.37
CA LYS A 49 -8.06 30.99 21.77
C LYS A 49 -7.83 31.08 23.28
N GLU A 50 -8.83 30.68 24.09
CA GLU A 50 -8.70 30.66 25.56
C GLU A 50 -7.55 29.74 26.01
N ALA A 51 -7.41 28.56 25.42
CA ALA A 51 -6.33 27.63 25.76
C ALA A 51 -4.94 28.17 25.37
N ALA A 52 -4.84 28.91 24.27
CA ALA A 52 -3.61 29.57 23.83
C ALA A 52 -3.21 30.71 24.78
N GLU A 53 -4.16 31.58 25.16
CA GLU A 53 -3.92 32.65 26.14
C GLU A 53 -3.45 32.07 27.50
N ALA A 54 -4.11 30.99 27.95
CA ALA A 54 -3.73 30.31 29.19
C ALA A 54 -2.32 29.70 29.12
N TYR A 55 -1.97 29.08 28.00
CA TYR A 55 -0.65 28.49 27.82
C TYR A 55 0.46 29.57 27.70
N GLU A 56 0.20 30.69 27.04
CA GLU A 56 1.16 31.81 26.98
C GLU A 56 1.49 32.35 28.37
N ALA A 57 0.47 32.52 29.21
CA ALA A 57 0.62 33.03 30.57
C ALA A 57 1.33 32.03 31.50
N LEU A 58 1.05 30.73 31.35
CA LEU A 58 1.52 29.69 32.28
C LEU A 58 2.82 28.97 31.85
N SER A 59 3.20 29.05 30.58
CA SER A 59 4.42 28.40 30.07
C SER A 59 5.71 29.18 30.36
N ASP A 60 5.62 30.52 30.45
CA ASP A 60 6.74 31.38 30.81
C ASP A 60 6.81 31.56 32.34
N PRO A 61 7.93 31.23 32.99
CA PRO A 61 8.05 31.33 34.46
C PRO A 61 7.76 32.72 35.02
N ASP A 62 8.13 33.79 34.30
CA ASP A 62 7.96 35.17 34.77
C ASP A 62 6.51 35.67 34.57
N LYS A 63 5.85 35.26 33.48
CA LYS A 63 4.41 35.49 33.27
C LYS A 63 3.57 34.69 34.28
N ARG A 64 3.91 33.42 34.51
CA ARG A 64 3.23 32.56 35.49
C ARG A 64 3.34 33.14 36.90
N ALA A 65 4.54 33.53 37.32
CA ALA A 65 4.74 34.13 38.64
C ALA A 65 3.98 35.45 38.83
N ARG A 66 3.76 36.23 37.76
CA ARG A 66 2.94 37.45 37.82
C ARG A 66 1.45 37.13 37.86
N TYR A 67 1.00 36.18 37.05
CA TYR A 67 -0.37 35.68 37.09
C TYR A 67 -0.74 35.10 38.45
N ASP A 68 0.16 34.31 39.05
CA ASP A 68 -0.07 33.71 40.38
C ASP A 68 -0.15 34.75 41.50
N ARG A 69 0.50 35.91 41.35
CA ARG A 69 0.51 37.00 42.36
C ARG A 69 -0.63 38.00 42.20
N PHE A 70 -1.01 38.31 40.96
CA PHE A 70 -1.89 39.43 40.65
C PHE A 70 -3.08 39.04 39.77
N GLY A 71 -3.28 37.74 39.49
CA GLY A 71 -4.31 37.24 38.61
C GLY A 71 -4.19 37.79 37.19
N HIS A 72 -5.32 37.87 36.49
CA HIS A 72 -5.41 38.41 35.12
C HIS A 72 -4.92 39.86 35.00
N ASP A 73 -5.04 40.66 36.06
CA ASP A 73 -4.58 42.05 36.07
C ASP A 73 -3.05 42.17 36.09
N GLY A 74 -2.33 41.16 36.58
CA GLY A 74 -0.86 41.09 36.56
C GLY A 74 -0.24 40.95 35.17
N LEU A 75 -1.07 40.62 34.18
CA LEU A 75 -0.68 40.45 32.78
C LEU A 75 -1.07 41.66 31.93
N ARG A 76 -1.85 42.60 32.47
CA ARG A 76 -2.15 43.88 31.82
C ARG A 76 -0.97 44.83 32.00
N GLY A 77 -0.25 45.14 30.91
CA GLY A 77 0.74 46.22 30.88
C GLY A 77 2.22 45.81 30.91
N ALA A 78 2.56 44.56 30.61
CA ALA A 78 3.96 44.09 30.61
C ALA A 78 4.59 43.92 29.23
N GLY A 79 4.21 44.77 28.29
CA GLY A 79 4.91 44.96 27.01
C GLY A 79 4.77 46.42 26.62
N GLY A 80 5.77 46.98 25.95
CA GLY A 80 5.70 48.30 25.32
C GLY A 80 4.53 48.40 24.30
N PRO A 81 4.37 49.53 23.59
CA PRO A 81 3.18 49.83 22.79
C PRO A 81 2.78 48.64 21.91
N GLY A 82 1.65 47.98 22.23
CA GLY A 82 1.29 46.63 21.76
C GLY A 82 1.30 45.52 22.83
N GLY A 83 1.43 45.87 24.11
CA GLY A 83 1.69 44.96 25.23
C GLY A 83 0.48 44.23 25.80
N GLY A 84 0.06 43.21 25.08
CA GLY A 84 -0.81 42.13 25.50
C GLY A 84 -1.16 41.39 24.24
N THR A 85 -0.59 40.21 24.02
CA THR A 85 -0.93 39.36 22.87
C THR A 85 -2.36 38.85 23.05
N GLN A 86 -3.33 39.75 22.90
CA GLN A 86 -4.65 39.32 22.47
C GLN A 86 -4.42 38.82 21.06
N PHE A 87 -4.37 37.51 20.92
CA PHE A 87 -4.41 36.89 19.62
C PHE A 87 -5.70 37.34 18.94
N HIS A 88 -5.58 38.30 18.02
CA HIS A 88 -6.72 38.90 17.34
C HIS A 88 -7.27 37.93 16.29
N ASP A 89 -6.39 37.10 15.72
CA ASP A 89 -6.74 36.08 14.74
C ASP A 89 -6.07 34.73 15.00
N LEU A 90 -6.68 33.66 14.47
CA LEU A 90 -6.16 32.29 14.55
C LEU A 90 -4.74 32.17 13.96
N ASN A 91 -4.45 32.93 12.90
CA ASN A 91 -3.14 32.93 12.25
C ASN A 91 -2.02 33.40 13.21
N ASP A 92 -2.28 34.38 14.08
CA ASP A 92 -1.31 34.85 15.08
C ASP A 92 -0.98 33.75 16.11
N ILE A 93 -1.97 32.91 16.46
CA ILE A 93 -1.79 31.77 17.38
C ILE A 93 -0.95 30.69 16.71
N PHE A 94 -1.23 30.39 15.44
CA PHE A 94 -0.51 29.37 14.68
C PHE A 94 0.93 29.78 14.38
N GLU A 95 1.20 31.06 14.13
CA GLU A 95 2.56 31.57 13.97
C GLU A 95 3.32 31.58 15.31
N SER A 96 2.68 32.05 16.38
CA SER A 96 3.35 32.20 17.69
C SER A 96 3.57 30.87 18.43
N PHE A 97 2.81 29.82 18.10
CA PHE A 97 2.96 28.48 18.69
C PHE A 97 3.22 27.36 17.67
N GLY A 98 3.56 27.71 16.42
CA GLY A 98 3.84 26.77 15.33
C GLY A 98 4.94 25.76 15.66
N ASP A 99 5.91 26.16 16.49
CA ASP A 99 6.98 25.28 17.00
C ASP A 99 6.48 24.19 17.97
N ILE A 100 5.34 24.37 18.64
CA ILE A 100 4.76 23.40 19.58
C ILE A 100 3.93 22.34 18.87
N PHE A 101 3.32 22.70 17.73
CA PHE A 101 2.57 21.77 16.87
C PHE A 101 3.45 21.11 15.80
N GLY A 102 4.54 21.75 15.38
CA GLY A 102 5.49 21.24 14.40
C GLY A 102 6.24 19.97 14.81
N ASP A 103 6.29 19.67 16.12
CA ASP A 103 6.97 18.47 16.65
C ASP A 103 6.09 17.19 16.55
N MET A 104 4.82 17.31 16.17
CA MET A 104 3.92 16.14 15.98
C MET A 104 3.12 16.16 14.67
N PHE A 105 2.92 17.32 14.05
CA PHE A 105 2.33 17.44 12.71
C PHE A 105 3.42 17.68 11.67
N GLY A 106 4.15 16.61 11.34
CA GLY A 106 4.72 16.39 10.01
C GLY A 106 5.43 17.58 9.34
N GLY A 107 6.44 18.15 9.99
CA GLY A 107 7.19 19.25 9.37
C GLY A 107 8.42 19.60 10.15
N GLY A 108 9.26 18.60 10.44
CA GLY A 108 10.45 18.77 11.26
C GLY A 108 11.23 20.02 10.86
N ALA A 109 11.25 20.99 11.78
CA ALA A 109 12.30 21.98 11.86
C ALA A 109 13.62 21.20 11.82
N ARG A 110 14.26 21.20 10.64
CA ARG A 110 15.59 20.65 10.43
C ARG A 110 16.57 21.56 11.15
N ARG A 111 16.62 21.43 12.46
CA ARG A 111 17.73 21.87 13.29
C ARG A 111 18.92 21.00 12.88
N GLY A 112 19.76 21.57 12.02
CA GLY A 112 21.05 21.03 11.62
C GLY A 112 21.01 20.12 10.39
N GLY A 113 21.61 20.60 9.31
CA GLY A 113 22.20 19.78 8.25
C GLY A 113 23.36 18.90 8.77
N ARG A 114 23.13 18.14 9.85
CA ARG A 114 23.96 16.98 10.16
C ARG A 114 23.66 15.97 9.07
N ASN A 115 24.73 15.53 8.41
CA ASN A 115 24.88 14.34 7.60
C ASN A 115 23.92 13.21 8.06
N ARG A 116 22.63 13.28 7.70
CA ARG A 116 21.63 12.34 8.17
C ARG A 116 21.89 11.08 7.37
N VAL A 117 22.08 10.00 8.11
CA VAL A 117 22.05 8.63 7.61
C VAL A 117 20.67 8.45 6.98
N VAL A 118 20.56 8.62 5.65
CA VAL A 118 19.30 8.48 4.92
C VAL A 118 19.17 7.03 4.50
N ARG A 119 18.01 6.44 4.73
CA ARG A 119 17.70 5.09 4.23
C ARG A 119 17.79 5.05 2.71
N GLY A 120 18.32 3.94 2.18
CA GLY A 120 18.33 3.69 0.75
C GLY A 120 16.92 3.54 0.17
N ALA A 121 16.82 3.68 -1.15
CA ALA A 121 15.57 3.54 -1.86
C ALA A 121 15.07 2.09 -1.81
N ASP A 122 13.76 1.94 -1.70
CA ASP A 122 13.11 0.63 -1.82
C ASP A 122 13.12 0.18 -3.28
N LEU A 123 13.24 -1.13 -3.49
CA LEU A 123 13.21 -1.77 -4.80
C LEU A 123 11.89 -2.51 -4.99
N ARG A 124 11.49 -2.67 -6.25
CA ARG A 124 10.32 -3.46 -6.64
C ARG A 124 10.72 -4.49 -7.67
N ALA A 125 10.29 -5.73 -7.48
CA ALA A 125 10.43 -6.81 -8.43
C ALA A 125 9.09 -7.49 -8.62
N ALA A 126 8.86 -8.08 -9.80
CA ALA A 126 7.65 -8.85 -10.06
C ALA A 126 8.03 -10.31 -10.33
N VAL A 127 7.31 -11.24 -9.71
CA VAL A 127 7.45 -12.67 -9.92
C VAL A 127 6.15 -13.22 -10.45
N THR A 128 6.24 -14.01 -11.52
CA THR A 128 5.06 -14.69 -12.08
C THR A 128 5.12 -16.17 -11.74
N ILE A 129 4.11 -16.67 -11.03
CA ILE A 129 3.97 -18.07 -10.61
C ILE A 129 2.72 -18.69 -11.22
N ASP A 130 2.70 -20.01 -11.33
CA ASP A 130 1.51 -20.73 -11.77
C ASP A 130 0.54 -20.97 -10.59
N LEU A 131 -0.73 -21.23 -10.88
CA LEU A 131 -1.77 -21.43 -9.86
C LEU A 131 -1.44 -22.59 -8.89
N VAL A 132 -0.81 -23.65 -9.39
CA VAL A 132 -0.38 -24.79 -8.56
C VAL A 132 0.68 -24.36 -7.55
N ALA A 133 1.70 -23.62 -8.01
CA ALA A 133 2.75 -23.09 -7.13
C ALA A 133 2.18 -22.08 -6.12
N ALA A 134 1.19 -21.26 -6.54
CA ALA A 134 0.49 -20.36 -5.65
C ALA A 134 -0.28 -21.11 -4.54
N ALA A 135 -0.81 -22.30 -4.82
CA ALA A 135 -1.53 -23.10 -3.84
C ALA A 135 -0.61 -23.79 -2.82
N THR A 136 0.53 -24.30 -3.28
CA THR A 136 1.46 -25.07 -2.44
C THR A 136 2.48 -24.20 -1.73
N GLY A 137 2.70 -22.99 -2.23
CA GLY A 137 3.91 -22.22 -1.97
C GLY A 137 5.07 -22.72 -2.82
N CYS A 138 6.01 -21.83 -3.09
CA CYS A 138 7.22 -22.15 -3.84
C CYS A 138 8.37 -21.22 -3.42
N GLU A 139 9.59 -21.60 -3.79
CA GLU A 139 10.76 -20.74 -3.68
C GLU A 139 11.16 -20.31 -5.08
N GLN A 140 11.32 -19.00 -5.29
CA GLN A 140 11.68 -18.44 -6.59
C GLN A 140 12.90 -17.53 -6.46
N ASP A 141 13.85 -17.74 -7.36
CA ASP A 141 15.02 -16.88 -7.45
C ASP A 141 14.71 -15.61 -8.25
N VAL A 142 14.91 -14.45 -7.61
CA VAL A 142 14.72 -13.12 -8.20
C VAL A 142 16.09 -12.49 -8.41
N LYS A 143 16.45 -12.28 -9.68
CA LYS A 143 17.67 -11.56 -10.07
C LYS A 143 17.36 -10.07 -10.19
N LEU A 144 18.10 -9.26 -9.45
CA LEU A 144 17.95 -7.80 -9.47
C LEU A 144 19.29 -7.11 -9.39
N SER A 145 19.37 -5.93 -10.00
CA SER A 145 20.51 -5.03 -9.84
C SER A 145 20.19 -4.01 -8.75
N ARG A 146 21.08 -3.86 -7.78
CA ARG A 146 20.95 -2.88 -6.69
C ARG A 146 22.28 -2.20 -6.43
N LYS A 147 22.22 -1.06 -5.74
CA LYS A 147 23.42 -0.39 -5.23
C LYS A 147 23.82 -0.96 -3.89
N LYS A 148 25.06 -1.43 -3.75
CA LYS A 148 25.72 -1.76 -2.48
C LYS A 148 26.58 -0.59 -1.99
N SER A 149 26.94 -0.59 -0.72
CA SER A 149 28.01 0.25 -0.20
C SER A 149 29.34 -0.12 -0.88
N CYS A 150 30.08 0.87 -1.36
CA CYS A 150 31.42 0.66 -1.93
C CYS A 150 32.32 0.03 -0.85
N GLN A 151 32.88 -1.15 -1.15
CA GLN A 151 33.72 -1.88 -0.20
C GLN A 151 35.06 -1.18 0.03
N ARG A 152 35.61 -0.52 -1.00
CA ARG A 152 36.89 0.19 -0.93
C ARG A 152 36.83 1.38 0.03
N CYS A 153 35.83 2.26 -0.11
CA CYS A 153 35.70 3.47 0.72
C CYS A 153 34.74 3.32 1.91
N ALA A 154 34.17 2.13 2.13
CA ALA A 154 33.15 1.87 3.15
C ALA A 154 31.97 2.87 3.12
N GLY A 155 31.60 3.37 1.94
CA GLY A 155 30.51 4.32 1.76
C GLY A 155 30.85 5.80 2.01
N SER A 156 32.10 6.13 2.35
CA SER A 156 32.55 7.52 2.53
C SER A 156 32.67 8.32 1.22
N GLY A 157 32.84 7.63 0.10
CA GLY A 157 33.13 8.22 -1.21
C GLY A 157 34.58 8.69 -1.38
N ALA A 158 35.38 8.74 -0.31
CA ALA A 158 36.78 9.14 -0.34
C ALA A 158 37.72 7.97 -0.62
N GLU A 159 38.88 8.23 -1.22
CA GLU A 159 39.90 7.21 -1.41
C GLU A 159 40.45 6.75 -0.04
N PRO A 160 40.70 5.44 0.17
CA PRO A 160 41.20 4.94 1.46
C PRO A 160 42.47 5.68 1.91
N GLY A 161 42.49 6.14 3.16
CA GLY A 161 43.55 6.98 3.71
C GLY A 161 43.32 8.49 3.55
N THR A 162 42.22 8.90 2.91
CA THR A 162 41.76 10.29 2.87
C THR A 162 40.36 10.40 3.46
N ASP A 163 40.08 11.50 4.16
CA ASP A 163 38.79 11.73 4.78
C ASP A 163 38.01 12.85 4.07
N PRO A 164 36.67 12.79 4.07
CA PRO A 164 35.85 13.91 3.61
C PRO A 164 36.05 15.14 4.49
N GLU A 165 36.53 16.22 3.90
CA GLU A 165 36.78 17.49 4.58
C GLU A 165 35.48 18.29 4.75
N GLN A 166 35.45 19.18 5.74
CA GLN A 166 34.34 20.10 5.94
C GLN A 166 34.24 21.05 4.73
N CYS A 167 33.02 21.33 4.28
CA CYS A 167 32.83 22.24 3.16
C CYS A 167 33.18 23.68 3.58
N ASP A 168 34.25 24.23 2.99
CA ASP A 168 34.72 25.61 3.24
C ASP A 168 33.64 26.66 2.96
N TYR A 169 32.81 26.46 1.94
CA TYR A 169 31.79 27.43 1.51
C TYR A 169 30.63 27.59 2.50
N CYS A 170 30.23 26.51 3.19
CA CYS A 170 29.11 26.54 4.13
C CYS A 170 29.51 26.25 5.59
N GLY A 171 30.81 26.13 5.88
CA GLY A 171 31.30 25.71 7.19
C GLY A 171 30.68 24.40 7.66
N GLY A 172 30.41 23.47 6.74
CA GLY A 172 29.75 22.20 7.04
C GLY A 172 28.25 22.24 7.36
N ALA A 173 27.60 23.40 7.25
CA ALA A 173 26.16 23.52 7.47
C ALA A 173 25.31 22.85 6.36
N GLY A 174 25.89 22.59 5.18
CA GLY A 174 25.20 22.03 4.02
C GLY A 174 24.28 23.02 3.30
N GLN A 175 24.01 24.18 3.90
CA GLN A 175 23.15 25.23 3.38
C GLN A 175 23.83 26.58 3.57
N VAL A 176 23.50 27.52 2.70
CA VAL A 176 23.95 28.91 2.80
C VAL A 176 22.74 29.82 2.95
N VAL A 177 22.87 30.79 3.86
CA VAL A 177 21.81 31.77 4.14
C VAL A 177 22.18 33.05 3.40
N GLN A 178 21.33 33.45 2.45
CA GLN A 178 21.42 34.76 1.81
C GLN A 178 20.45 35.69 2.53
N ALA A 179 21.00 36.71 3.18
CA ALA A 179 20.21 37.74 3.84
C ALA A 179 20.16 38.99 2.94
N GLN A 180 18.96 39.40 2.54
CA GLN A 180 18.72 40.68 1.89
C GLN A 180 17.67 41.44 2.69
N GLY A 181 18.11 42.45 3.45
CA GLY A 181 17.25 43.17 4.38
C GLY A 181 16.67 42.26 5.46
N PHE A 182 15.35 42.29 5.63
CA PHE A 182 14.62 41.47 6.60
C PHE A 182 14.30 40.04 6.09
N PHE A 183 14.55 39.75 4.82
CA PHE A 183 14.37 38.40 4.26
C PHE A 183 15.65 37.57 4.39
N ARG A 184 15.51 36.36 4.94
CA ARG A 184 16.56 35.33 4.97
C ARG A 184 16.11 34.15 4.12
N ILE A 185 16.79 33.92 3.00
CA ILE A 185 16.55 32.78 2.13
C ILE A 185 17.64 31.75 2.37
N GLN A 186 17.24 30.54 2.72
CA GLN A 186 18.14 29.42 2.95
C GLN A 186 18.16 28.53 1.71
N THR A 187 19.32 28.44 1.06
CA THR A 187 19.52 27.65 -0.15
C THR A 187 20.51 26.52 0.13
N THR A 188 20.37 25.39 -0.55
CA THR A 188 21.35 24.30 -0.50
C THR A 188 22.73 24.80 -0.95
N CYS A 189 23.78 24.48 -0.19
CA CYS A 189 25.13 24.90 -0.54
C CYS A 189 25.52 24.33 -1.92
N PRO A 190 25.90 25.16 -2.91
CA PRO A 190 26.23 24.70 -4.25
C PRO A 190 27.54 23.88 -4.28
N ALA A 191 28.47 24.15 -3.37
CA ALA A 191 29.77 23.49 -3.32
C ALA A 191 29.67 22.03 -2.81
N CYS A 192 28.90 21.77 -1.75
CA CYS A 192 28.73 20.43 -1.19
C CYS A 192 27.36 19.79 -1.49
N ARG A 193 26.49 20.47 -2.25
CA ARG A 193 25.12 20.02 -2.59
C ARG A 193 24.31 19.51 -1.39
N GLY A 194 24.43 20.19 -0.25
CA GLY A 194 23.69 19.79 0.97
C GLY A 194 24.44 18.82 1.90
N GLN A 195 25.58 18.26 1.51
CA GLN A 195 26.25 17.21 2.29
C GLN A 195 27.06 17.74 3.49
N GLY A 196 27.44 19.03 3.49
CA GLY A 196 28.30 19.63 4.51
C GLY A 196 29.77 19.18 4.46
N LYS A 197 30.11 18.20 3.63
CA LYS A 197 31.48 17.73 3.40
C LYS A 197 31.80 17.70 1.91
N ILE A 198 33.08 17.83 1.59
CA ILE A 198 33.60 17.73 0.23
C ILE A 198 34.66 16.62 0.21
N VAL A 199 34.51 15.70 -0.72
CA VAL A 199 35.51 14.66 -1.00
C VAL A 199 36.45 15.20 -2.07
N ARG A 200 37.65 15.63 -1.68
CA ARG A 200 38.69 16.09 -2.63
C ARG A 200 39.30 14.91 -3.40
N HIS A 201 39.65 13.85 -2.68
CA HIS A 201 40.19 12.62 -3.24
C HIS A 201 39.07 11.59 -3.39
N LYS A 202 38.43 11.60 -4.57
CA LYS A 202 37.33 10.67 -4.86
C LYS A 202 37.84 9.24 -4.94
N CYS A 203 37.07 8.31 -4.39
CA CYS A 203 37.37 6.89 -4.50
C CYS A 203 37.40 6.45 -5.97
N ASN A 204 38.44 5.72 -6.38
CA ASN A 204 38.59 5.26 -7.76
C ASN A 204 37.55 4.23 -8.21
N THR A 205 36.90 3.52 -7.29
CA THR A 205 35.91 2.48 -7.62
C THR A 205 34.50 3.04 -7.76
N CYS A 206 34.10 3.96 -6.86
CA CYS A 206 32.74 4.53 -6.86
C CYS A 206 32.70 5.99 -7.36
N TYR A 207 33.84 6.57 -7.74
CA TYR A 207 34.00 7.95 -8.23
C TYR A 207 33.37 9.02 -7.33
N GLY A 208 33.42 8.81 -6.01
CA GLY A 208 32.86 9.73 -5.01
C GLY A 208 31.38 9.48 -4.65
N SER A 209 30.73 8.47 -5.22
CA SER A 209 29.31 8.18 -4.92
C SER A 209 29.08 7.35 -3.65
N GLY A 210 30.13 6.72 -3.13
CA GLY A 210 30.07 5.82 -1.96
C GLY A 210 29.35 4.49 -2.22
N ARG A 211 28.86 4.24 -3.43
CA ARG A 211 28.02 3.08 -3.77
C ARG A 211 28.40 2.48 -5.11
N GLU A 212 28.16 1.20 -5.28
CA GLU A 212 28.46 0.44 -6.50
C GLU A 212 27.25 -0.41 -6.90
N SER A 213 27.03 -0.58 -8.20
CA SER A 213 26.00 -1.50 -8.68
C SER A 213 26.47 -2.95 -8.54
N GLU A 214 25.63 -3.80 -7.96
CA GLU A 214 25.79 -5.25 -7.92
C GLU A 214 24.54 -5.93 -8.46
N THR A 215 24.71 -7.11 -9.07
CA THR A 215 23.60 -7.99 -9.43
C THR A 215 23.53 -9.10 -8.39
N VAL A 216 22.38 -9.23 -7.73
CA VAL A 216 22.15 -10.21 -6.68
C VAL A 216 21.00 -11.11 -7.11
N THR A 217 21.13 -12.41 -6.79
CA THR A 217 20.02 -13.37 -6.88
C THR A 217 19.51 -13.61 -5.48
N LEU A 218 18.27 -13.25 -5.21
CA LEU A 218 17.61 -13.46 -3.93
C LEU A 218 16.63 -14.62 -4.05
N ASN A 219 16.73 -15.59 -3.14
CA ASN A 219 15.74 -16.64 -3.04
C ASN A 219 14.54 -16.10 -2.23
N VAL A 220 13.39 -16.01 -2.89
CA VAL A 220 12.16 -15.47 -2.30
C VAL A 220 11.22 -16.63 -2.02
N LYS A 221 10.92 -16.85 -0.74
CA LYS A 221 9.94 -17.85 -0.31
C LYS A 221 8.54 -17.27 -0.41
N ILE A 222 7.76 -17.81 -1.33
CA ILE A 222 6.37 -17.41 -1.61
C ILE A 222 5.45 -18.33 -0.79
N PRO A 223 4.68 -17.79 0.17
CA PRO A 223 3.78 -18.60 0.97
C PRO A 223 2.61 -19.15 0.13
N PRO A 224 1.99 -20.25 0.56
CA PRO A 224 0.79 -20.77 -0.09
C PRO A 224 -0.37 -19.78 0.02
N GLY A 225 -1.23 -19.78 -0.99
CA GLY A 225 -2.44 -18.95 -1.06
C GLY A 225 -2.25 -17.59 -1.73
N MET A 226 -1.03 -17.22 -2.14
CA MET A 226 -0.74 -15.90 -2.71
C MET A 226 -1.60 -15.61 -3.94
N ASP A 227 -2.19 -14.42 -4.00
CA ASP A 227 -3.04 -13.94 -5.10
C ASP A 227 -2.44 -12.72 -5.79
N ASN A 228 -3.00 -12.37 -6.94
CA ASN A 228 -2.68 -11.16 -7.67
C ASN A 228 -2.87 -9.92 -6.79
N GLY A 229 -1.86 -9.04 -6.78
CA GLY A 229 -1.88 -7.80 -5.98
C GLY A 229 -1.37 -7.96 -4.55
N MET A 230 -1.02 -9.17 -4.12
CA MET A 230 -0.29 -9.38 -2.88
C MET A 230 1.20 -9.08 -3.06
N GLN A 231 1.82 -8.48 -2.03
CA GLN A 231 3.23 -8.09 -2.03
C GLN A 231 3.97 -8.76 -0.87
N LEU A 232 5.16 -9.28 -1.16
CA LEU A 232 6.09 -9.78 -0.16
C LEU A 232 7.17 -8.73 0.09
N CYS A 233 7.42 -8.38 1.35
CA CYS A 233 8.42 -7.40 1.73
C CYS A 233 9.65 -8.09 2.31
N LEU A 234 10.77 -8.03 1.59
CA LEU A 234 12.08 -8.48 2.06
C LEU A 234 12.84 -7.29 2.65
N ARG A 235 12.95 -7.28 3.97
CA ARG A 235 13.52 -6.15 4.71
C ARG A 235 15.02 -6.04 4.50
N GLY A 236 15.50 -4.83 4.22
CA GLY A 236 16.93 -4.55 4.04
C GLY A 236 17.53 -5.04 2.73
N GLU A 237 16.71 -5.58 1.82
CA GLU A 237 17.17 -6.08 0.51
C GLU A 237 17.11 -5.03 -0.61
N GLY A 238 16.73 -3.79 -0.30
CA GLY A 238 16.70 -2.65 -1.23
C GLY A 238 18.08 -2.03 -1.52
N GLU A 239 18.09 -0.78 -2.01
CA GLU A 239 19.35 -0.07 -2.27
C GLU A 239 20.07 0.31 -0.96
N ALA A 240 21.40 0.38 -1.00
CA ALA A 240 22.20 0.99 0.06
C ALA A 240 21.93 2.50 0.16
N GLY A 241 21.71 2.97 1.39
CA GLY A 241 21.54 4.38 1.68
C GLY A 241 22.82 5.19 1.44
N PRO A 242 22.70 6.47 1.03
CA PRO A 242 23.88 7.34 0.92
C PRO A 242 24.55 7.53 2.29
N ASN A 243 25.86 7.80 2.29
CA ASN A 243 26.66 8.07 3.50
C ASN A 243 26.56 6.95 4.56
N ASN A 244 26.64 5.69 4.09
CA ASN A 244 26.49 4.49 4.92
C ASN A 244 25.12 4.38 5.60
N GLY A 245 24.07 4.87 4.91
CA GLY A 245 22.68 4.73 5.30
C GLY A 245 22.17 3.28 5.31
N PRO A 246 21.20 2.93 6.18
CA PRO A 246 20.60 1.60 6.17
C PRO A 246 19.95 1.35 4.80
N ARG A 247 19.84 0.07 4.44
CA ARG A 247 19.23 -0.31 3.16
C ARG A 247 17.72 -0.03 3.12
N GLY A 248 17.21 0.20 1.92
CA GLY A 248 15.78 0.11 1.64
C GLY A 248 15.27 -1.34 1.74
N ASP A 249 13.99 -1.54 1.49
CA ASP A 249 13.38 -2.87 1.37
C ASP A 249 13.18 -3.27 -0.09
N LEU A 250 12.96 -4.56 -0.33
CA LEU A 250 12.51 -5.07 -1.62
C LEU A 250 11.07 -5.53 -1.51
N TYR A 251 10.19 -4.95 -2.32
CA TYR A 251 8.82 -5.37 -2.49
C TYR A 251 8.73 -6.29 -3.72
N VAL A 252 8.30 -7.52 -3.50
CA VAL A 252 8.09 -8.52 -4.55
C VAL A 252 6.60 -8.64 -4.82
N ASP A 253 6.18 -8.15 -5.98
CA ASP A 253 4.83 -8.27 -6.49
C ASP A 253 4.63 -9.67 -7.06
N VAL A 254 3.71 -10.44 -6.49
CA VAL A 254 3.39 -11.78 -6.99
C VAL A 254 2.25 -11.68 -8.01
N ARG A 255 2.46 -12.30 -9.18
CA ARG A 255 1.46 -12.44 -10.24
C ARG A 255 1.20 -13.92 -10.47
N VAL A 256 -0.05 -14.35 -10.34
CA VAL A 256 -0.48 -15.71 -10.59
C VAL A 256 -0.99 -15.79 -12.02
N LYS A 257 -0.43 -16.69 -12.83
CA LYS A 257 -0.93 -16.96 -14.18
C LYS A 257 -2.31 -17.61 -14.11
N GLU A 258 -3.14 -17.27 -15.08
CA GLU A 258 -4.40 -17.96 -15.32
C GLU A 258 -4.15 -19.42 -15.67
N HIS A 259 -4.95 -20.31 -15.07
CA HIS A 259 -4.86 -21.74 -15.33
C HIS A 259 -5.92 -22.12 -16.39
N PRO A 260 -5.59 -23.00 -17.37
CA PRO A 260 -6.52 -23.35 -18.44
C PRO A 260 -7.78 -24.08 -17.95
N ILE A 261 -7.68 -24.78 -16.81
CA ILE A 261 -8.75 -25.63 -16.27
C ILE A 261 -9.49 -24.96 -15.11
N PHE A 262 -8.77 -24.18 -14.29
CA PHE A 262 -9.29 -23.66 -13.03
C PHE A 262 -9.39 -22.15 -13.10
N GLN A 263 -10.55 -21.62 -12.73
CA GLN A 263 -10.72 -20.19 -12.51
C GLN A 263 -10.71 -19.92 -11.01
N ARG A 264 -9.75 -19.12 -10.56
CA ARG A 264 -9.68 -18.68 -9.17
C ARG A 264 -10.60 -17.48 -8.96
N ARG A 265 -11.42 -17.52 -7.91
CA ARG A 265 -12.07 -16.32 -7.35
C ARG A 265 -11.81 -16.32 -5.85
N GLU A 266 -10.98 -15.38 -5.40
CA GLU A 266 -10.50 -15.32 -4.02
C GLU A 266 -9.85 -16.66 -3.60
N ASN A 267 -10.40 -17.33 -2.60
CA ASN A 267 -9.92 -18.62 -2.10
C ASN A 267 -10.64 -19.81 -2.77
N HIS A 268 -11.68 -19.54 -3.56
CA HIS A 268 -12.48 -20.56 -4.23
C HIS A 268 -11.95 -20.84 -5.63
N LEU A 269 -12.08 -22.10 -6.05
CA LEU A 269 -11.76 -22.54 -7.40
C LEU A 269 -13.03 -22.92 -8.12
N PHE A 270 -13.08 -22.61 -9.40
CA PHE A 270 -14.18 -22.97 -10.30
C PHE A 270 -13.62 -23.84 -11.41
N PHE A 271 -14.23 -25.01 -11.57
CA PHE A 271 -13.90 -25.97 -12.61
C PHE A 271 -15.17 -26.31 -13.38
N LYS A 272 -15.08 -26.33 -14.72
CA LYS A 272 -16.18 -26.78 -15.57
C LYS A 272 -15.95 -28.24 -15.92
N ALA A 273 -16.77 -29.12 -15.34
CA ALA A 273 -16.69 -30.54 -15.60
C ALA A 273 -17.52 -30.88 -16.86
N PRO A 274 -16.88 -31.31 -17.97
CA PRO A 274 -17.60 -31.75 -19.14
C PRO A 274 -18.20 -33.14 -18.89
N ILE A 275 -19.52 -33.28 -18.99
CA ILE A 275 -20.21 -34.57 -18.93
C ILE A 275 -21.07 -34.77 -20.18
N THR A 276 -21.35 -36.03 -20.53
CA THR A 276 -22.28 -36.33 -21.64
C THR A 276 -23.73 -36.22 -21.17
N TYR A 277 -24.66 -36.06 -22.13
CA TYR A 277 -26.10 -36.10 -21.85
C TYR A 277 -26.50 -37.37 -21.09
N THR A 278 -26.03 -38.53 -21.54
CA THR A 278 -26.31 -39.83 -20.90
C THR A 278 -25.83 -39.89 -19.44
N GLN A 279 -24.65 -39.31 -19.15
CA GLN A 279 -24.11 -39.23 -17.79
C GLN A 279 -24.96 -38.31 -16.90
N ALA A 280 -25.46 -37.20 -17.43
CA ALA A 280 -26.33 -36.28 -16.69
C ALA A 280 -27.68 -36.94 -16.34
N VAL A 281 -28.27 -37.68 -17.29
CA VAL A 281 -29.57 -38.35 -17.13
C VAL A 281 -29.46 -39.54 -16.18
N LEU A 282 -28.50 -40.44 -16.40
CA LEU A 282 -28.39 -41.69 -15.65
C LEU A 282 -27.65 -41.55 -14.31
N GLY A 283 -26.91 -40.45 -14.15
CA GLY A 283 -25.95 -40.30 -13.06
C GLY A 283 -24.67 -41.08 -13.35
N THR A 284 -23.56 -40.60 -12.80
CA THR A 284 -22.25 -41.22 -13.00
C THR A 284 -21.29 -40.80 -11.90
N THR A 285 -20.13 -41.45 -11.84
CA THR A 285 -19.00 -40.97 -11.03
C THR A 285 -17.90 -40.58 -12.00
N ILE A 286 -17.46 -39.32 -11.95
CA ILE A 286 -16.37 -38.79 -12.76
C ILE A 286 -15.15 -38.48 -11.90
N GLU A 287 -13.97 -38.69 -12.46
CA GLU A 287 -12.71 -38.26 -11.85
C GLU A 287 -12.47 -36.79 -12.18
N ILE A 288 -12.35 -35.94 -11.16
CA ILE A 288 -12.10 -34.51 -11.31
C ILE A 288 -10.66 -34.16 -10.92
N PRO A 289 -10.01 -33.22 -11.64
CA PRO A 289 -8.71 -32.72 -11.24
C PRO A 289 -8.86 -31.85 -9.99
N LEU A 290 -7.91 -31.97 -9.06
CA LEU A 290 -7.68 -31.00 -7.99
C LEU A 290 -6.39 -30.23 -8.28
N ILE A 291 -6.10 -29.19 -7.50
CA ILE A 291 -4.77 -28.56 -7.55
C ILE A 291 -3.66 -29.55 -7.15
N GLN A 292 -3.98 -30.46 -6.23
CA GLN A 292 -3.12 -31.55 -5.82
C GLN A 292 -3.85 -32.88 -5.99
N GLY A 293 -3.49 -33.62 -7.04
CA GLY A 293 -4.06 -34.94 -7.32
C GLY A 293 -5.44 -34.87 -7.98
N LYS A 294 -6.27 -35.87 -7.67
CA LYS A 294 -7.58 -36.07 -8.28
C LYS A 294 -8.57 -36.51 -7.21
N ASP A 295 -9.85 -36.28 -7.46
CA ASP A 295 -10.94 -36.70 -6.58
C ASP A 295 -12.07 -37.34 -7.40
N GLU A 296 -12.91 -38.13 -6.75
CA GLU A 296 -14.09 -38.71 -7.39
C GLU A 296 -15.33 -37.86 -7.06
N LEU A 297 -16.04 -37.43 -8.11
CA LEU A 297 -17.28 -36.68 -7.99
C LEU A 297 -18.46 -37.53 -8.45
N LYS A 298 -19.38 -37.81 -7.52
CA LYS A 298 -20.64 -38.48 -7.82
C LYS A 298 -21.66 -37.45 -8.33
N VAL A 299 -22.07 -37.63 -9.59
CA VAL A 299 -23.10 -36.83 -10.27
C VAL A 299 -24.43 -37.59 -10.17
N ALA A 300 -25.46 -36.93 -9.64
CA ALA A 300 -26.78 -37.54 -9.47
C ALA A 300 -27.49 -37.69 -10.83
N ALA A 301 -28.41 -38.65 -10.92
CA ALA A 301 -29.29 -38.76 -12.07
C ALA A 301 -30.20 -37.52 -12.17
N GLY A 302 -30.41 -37.01 -13.39
CA GLY A 302 -31.20 -35.81 -13.64
C GLY A 302 -30.49 -34.48 -13.34
N THR A 303 -29.16 -34.49 -13.20
CA THR A 303 -28.36 -33.27 -12.96
C THR A 303 -28.51 -32.29 -14.13
N GLN A 304 -28.77 -31.01 -13.82
CA GLN A 304 -29.02 -30.01 -14.85
C GLN A 304 -27.71 -29.35 -15.36
N PRO A 305 -27.64 -28.93 -16.63
CA PRO A 305 -26.53 -28.12 -17.11
C PRO A 305 -26.40 -26.81 -16.31
N GLY A 306 -25.18 -26.44 -15.93
CA GLY A 306 -24.89 -25.26 -15.10
C GLY A 306 -25.06 -25.48 -13.60
N GLU A 307 -25.58 -26.64 -13.18
CA GLU A 307 -25.63 -26.98 -11.76
C GLU A 307 -24.21 -27.03 -11.16
N THR A 308 -24.04 -26.44 -9.98
CA THR A 308 -22.74 -26.31 -9.34
C THR A 308 -22.68 -27.19 -8.09
N ILE A 309 -21.78 -28.17 -8.10
CA ILE A 309 -21.52 -29.04 -6.95
C ILE A 309 -20.33 -28.49 -6.17
N ARG A 310 -20.50 -28.30 -4.86
CA ARG A 310 -19.47 -27.72 -3.99
C ARG A 310 -18.72 -28.81 -3.23
N LEU A 311 -17.41 -28.83 -3.39
CA LEU A 311 -16.48 -29.67 -2.64
C LEU A 311 -15.75 -28.84 -1.60
N ARG A 312 -16.06 -29.11 -0.33
CA ARG A 312 -15.57 -28.33 0.81
C ARG A 312 -14.09 -28.55 1.05
N GLY A 313 -13.33 -27.47 1.28
CA GLY A 313 -11.91 -27.53 1.64
C GLY A 313 -10.97 -28.01 0.52
N LYS A 314 -11.43 -27.95 -0.73
CA LYS A 314 -10.66 -28.33 -1.93
C LYS A 314 -10.22 -27.13 -2.78
N GLY A 315 -10.35 -25.92 -2.25
CA GLY A 315 -9.91 -24.66 -2.87
C GLY A 315 -8.47 -24.29 -2.50
N LEU A 316 -8.20 -22.99 -2.40
CA LEU A 316 -6.90 -22.44 -2.04
C LEU A 316 -6.86 -21.99 -0.57
N PRO A 317 -5.72 -22.12 0.11
CA PRO A 317 -5.54 -21.56 1.45
C PRO A 317 -5.46 -20.04 1.40
N ASP A 318 -5.98 -19.37 2.42
CA ASP A 318 -5.73 -17.95 2.67
C ASP A 318 -4.33 -17.77 3.31
N PRO A 319 -3.45 -16.94 2.73
CA PRO A 319 -2.11 -16.67 3.30
C PRO A 319 -2.11 -16.11 4.72
N ARG A 320 -3.19 -15.42 5.14
CA ARG A 320 -3.30 -14.75 6.44
C ARG A 320 -3.98 -15.63 7.48
N THR A 321 -5.10 -16.26 7.10
CA THR A 321 -5.95 -17.00 8.04
C THR A 321 -5.71 -18.51 8.00
N GLY A 322 -5.09 -19.02 6.94
CA GLY A 322 -4.91 -20.45 6.69
C GLY A 322 -6.22 -21.17 6.31
N HIS A 323 -7.36 -20.46 6.25
CA HIS A 323 -8.63 -21.06 5.87
C HIS A 323 -8.58 -21.50 4.40
N VAL A 324 -8.94 -22.75 4.15
CA VAL A 324 -8.97 -23.30 2.78
C VAL A 324 -10.35 -23.08 2.18
N GLY A 325 -10.41 -22.49 0.99
CA GLY A 325 -11.66 -22.31 0.26
C GLY A 325 -12.22 -23.62 -0.31
N ASP A 326 -13.26 -23.49 -1.10
CA ASP A 326 -14.00 -24.61 -1.71
C ASP A 326 -13.73 -24.70 -3.22
N LEU A 327 -13.87 -25.91 -3.77
CA LEU A 327 -13.91 -26.13 -5.22
C LEU A 327 -15.37 -26.23 -5.67
N HIS A 328 -15.76 -25.36 -6.59
CA HIS A 328 -17.05 -25.35 -7.25
C HIS A 328 -16.92 -26.00 -8.62
N VAL A 329 -17.61 -27.12 -8.79
CA VAL A 329 -17.65 -27.86 -10.05
C VAL A 329 -18.95 -27.54 -10.76
N GLU A 330 -18.88 -26.76 -11.84
CA GLU A 330 -20.01 -26.44 -12.72
C GLU A 330 -20.14 -27.54 -13.76
N ILE A 331 -21.32 -28.16 -13.83
CA ILE A 331 -21.60 -29.24 -14.76
C ILE A 331 -21.89 -28.68 -16.16
N GLN A 332 -21.05 -29.03 -17.13
CA GLN A 332 -21.24 -28.62 -18.52
C GLN A 332 -21.57 -29.84 -19.38
N VAL A 333 -22.79 -29.89 -19.90
CA VAL A 333 -23.18 -30.97 -20.83
C VAL A 333 -22.57 -30.71 -22.20
N VAL A 334 -21.75 -31.66 -22.68
CA VAL A 334 -21.10 -31.59 -23.99
C VAL A 334 -21.80 -32.51 -24.98
N VAL A 335 -22.18 -31.95 -26.12
CA VAL A 335 -22.81 -32.68 -27.23
C VAL A 335 -21.74 -33.07 -28.26
N PRO A 336 -21.63 -34.34 -28.66
CA PRO A 336 -20.64 -34.78 -29.64
C PRO A 336 -20.93 -34.18 -31.03
N LYS A 337 -19.88 -33.72 -31.72
CA LYS A 337 -19.99 -33.15 -33.08
C LYS A 337 -20.24 -34.19 -34.18
N LYS A 338 -19.89 -35.45 -33.92
CA LYS A 338 -20.03 -36.57 -34.85
C LYS A 338 -20.58 -37.77 -34.10
N VAL A 339 -21.54 -38.43 -34.70
CA VAL A 339 -22.17 -39.65 -34.18
C VAL A 339 -22.08 -40.74 -35.26
N SER A 340 -21.96 -42.00 -34.83
CA SER A 340 -22.05 -43.13 -35.75
C SER A 340 -23.50 -43.38 -36.16
N GLU A 341 -23.74 -44.06 -37.28
CA GLU A 341 -25.10 -44.40 -37.75
C GLU A 341 -25.92 -45.11 -36.68
N HIS A 342 -25.30 -46.02 -35.93
CA HIS A 342 -25.96 -46.72 -34.83
C HIS A 342 -26.36 -45.75 -33.70
N HIS A 343 -25.49 -44.82 -33.32
CA HIS A 343 -25.81 -43.81 -32.30
C HIS A 343 -26.91 -42.87 -32.76
N GLU A 344 -26.89 -42.46 -34.04
CA GLU A 344 -27.92 -41.61 -34.62
C GLU A 344 -29.30 -42.28 -34.55
N LYS A 345 -29.37 -43.58 -34.88
CA LYS A 345 -30.61 -44.35 -34.76
C LYS A 345 -31.15 -44.33 -33.33
N LEU A 346 -30.30 -44.59 -32.33
CA LEU A 346 -30.69 -44.55 -30.91
C LEU A 346 -31.17 -43.16 -30.47
N LEU A 347 -30.55 -42.09 -30.96
CA LEU A 347 -30.97 -40.72 -30.67
C LEU A 347 -32.32 -40.37 -31.32
N ARG A 348 -32.61 -40.90 -32.51
CA ARG A 348 -33.92 -40.75 -33.16
C ARG A 348 -35.02 -41.51 -32.42
N ASP A 349 -34.72 -42.72 -31.95
CA ASP A 349 -35.64 -43.51 -31.13
C ASP A 349 -35.94 -42.76 -29.81
N LEU A 350 -34.91 -42.20 -29.16
CA LEU A 350 -35.08 -41.36 -27.97
C LEU A 350 -35.92 -40.10 -28.27
N ALA A 351 -35.65 -39.41 -29.37
CA ALA A 351 -36.42 -38.22 -29.77
C ALA A 351 -37.90 -38.54 -30.02
N GLY A 352 -38.21 -39.73 -30.55
CA GLY A 352 -39.58 -40.22 -30.67
C GLY A 352 -40.27 -40.41 -29.32
N HIS A 353 -39.55 -40.85 -28.29
CA HIS A 353 -40.07 -40.97 -26.92
C HIS A 353 -40.20 -39.62 -26.20
N GLU A 354 -39.30 -38.66 -26.46
CA GLU A 354 -39.34 -37.31 -25.89
C GLU A 354 -40.28 -36.36 -26.65
N GLU A 355 -41.04 -36.86 -27.65
CA GLU A 355 -41.91 -36.07 -28.56
C GLU A 355 -41.19 -34.86 -29.16
N SER A 356 -39.88 -34.97 -29.37
CA SER A 356 -39.03 -33.88 -29.79
C SER A 356 -38.92 -33.83 -31.31
N GLU A 357 -39.26 -32.68 -31.90
CA GLU A 357 -39.13 -32.47 -33.35
C GLU A 357 -37.66 -32.41 -33.78
N VAL A 358 -37.09 -33.57 -34.14
CA VAL A 358 -35.79 -33.63 -34.80
C VAL A 358 -36.02 -33.48 -36.29
N HIS A 359 -35.78 -32.27 -36.81
CA HIS A 359 -35.85 -32.05 -38.24
C HIS A 359 -34.97 -33.06 -38.99
N PRO A 360 -35.50 -33.77 -39.99
CA PRO A 360 -34.68 -34.63 -40.84
C PRO A 360 -33.60 -33.75 -41.48
N HIS A 361 -32.42 -34.34 -41.61
CA HIS A 361 -31.19 -33.71 -42.09
C HIS A 361 -31.50 -32.60 -43.09
N ARG A 362 -31.16 -31.34 -42.76
CA ARG A 362 -31.21 -30.25 -43.74
C ARG A 362 -30.47 -30.75 -44.97
N LYS A 363 -31.20 -30.97 -46.07
CA LYS A 363 -30.64 -31.08 -47.42
C LYS A 363 -29.50 -30.07 -47.55
N SER A 364 -28.34 -30.52 -48.01
CA SER A 364 -27.17 -29.66 -48.16
C SER A 364 -27.58 -28.39 -48.91
N TRP A 365 -26.97 -27.23 -48.62
CA TRP A 365 -27.28 -25.99 -49.33
C TRP A 365 -27.17 -26.18 -50.87
N PHE A 366 -26.30 -27.09 -51.31
CA PHE A 366 -26.18 -27.56 -52.70
C PHE A 366 -27.40 -28.34 -53.21
N ASP A 367 -28.01 -29.20 -52.39
CA ASP A 367 -29.22 -29.95 -52.75
C ASP A 367 -30.43 -29.01 -52.86
N LYS A 368 -30.49 -27.97 -52.01
CA LYS A 368 -31.52 -26.92 -52.13
C LYS A 368 -31.39 -26.11 -53.41
N LEU A 369 -30.16 -25.82 -53.87
CA LEU A 369 -29.88 -25.15 -55.14
C LEU A 369 -30.24 -26.03 -56.34
N LYS A 370 -29.96 -27.33 -56.26
CA LYS A 370 -30.29 -28.27 -57.33
C LYS A 370 -31.80 -28.46 -57.49
N ASP A 371 -32.54 -28.50 -56.38
CA ASP A 371 -34.01 -28.56 -56.41
C ASP A 371 -34.59 -27.26 -57.02
N PHE A 372 -34.02 -26.09 -56.71
CA PHE A 372 -34.45 -24.79 -57.26
C PHE A 372 -34.19 -24.66 -58.77
N PHE A 373 -33.03 -25.13 -59.26
CA PHE A 373 -32.71 -25.12 -60.69
C PHE A 373 -33.37 -26.24 -61.50
N SER A 374 -33.89 -27.29 -60.84
CA SER A 374 -34.61 -28.37 -61.51
C SER A 374 -36.11 -28.09 -61.62
N SER A 375 -36.66 -27.20 -60.79
CA SER A 375 -38.06 -26.76 -60.89
C SER A 375 -38.32 -25.71 -61.97
N ASP A 376 -37.29 -25.01 -62.46
CA ASP A 376 -37.41 -23.93 -63.45
C ASP A 376 -37.25 -24.39 -64.92
N VAL A 377 -37.21 -25.70 -65.20
CA VAL A 377 -37.06 -26.25 -66.58
C VAL A 377 -38.32 -27.01 -67.05
N ALA A 378 -39.40 -26.95 -66.29
CA ALA A 378 -40.67 -27.57 -66.65
C ALA A 378 -41.83 -26.58 -66.52
N ASP A 379 -41.79 -25.51 -67.34
CA ASP A 379 -42.97 -24.82 -67.86
C ASP A 379 -42.61 -24.12 -69.19
#